data_AF-A0ABC9U3U3-F1
#
_entry.id   AF-A0ABC9U3U3-F1
#
_cell.length_a   1.000
_cell.length_b   1.000
_cell.length_c   1.000
_cell.angle_alpha   90.00
_cell.angle_beta   90.00
_cell.angle_gamma   90.00
#
_symmetry.space_group_name_H-M   'P 1'
#
loop_
_entity.id
_entity.type
_entity.pdbx_description
1 polymer ?
#
loop_
_entity_poly.entity_id
_entity_poly.type
_entity_poly.pdbx_seq_one_letter_code
_entity_poly.pdbx_strand_id
1 'polypeptide(L)'
;MMPEVGRKDRLEAFEKQYIAHRGFHDNASFNPENTMPAFEKAVEKEYGIELDVQLTKDKIPVVVHDYDLKRVAGTARRIEDCTFEELKNYPLFRSGQTIPALQDVLRMVAGRVPLIIELKVERKFRETCEAVAKLLDYYHGTYCIESFSPLALWWFKHHRPEVVRGQLATNHRREGLKTPWYIEGILTNCLLNGFCKPDFIAYNCRFTKTFPVTVLRKFYRCKMAAWTIRSQKELEKHKKYFDVFIFDSFSPEEDKLSR
;
A
#
# COMPACT_ATOMS: atom_id res chain seq x y z
N MET A 1 -14.79 5.26 19.90
CA MET A 1 -15.09 4.12 18.98
C MET A 1 -13.78 3.40 18.72
N MET A 2 -13.53 2.30 19.41
CA MET A 2 -12.24 1.60 19.36
C MET A 2 -12.08 0.84 18.03
N PRO A 3 -10.85 0.66 17.52
CA PRO A 3 -10.59 -0.26 16.42
C PRO A 3 -10.94 -1.70 16.81
N GLU A 4 -11.26 -2.50 15.81
CA GLU A 4 -11.76 -3.87 16.01
C GLU A 4 -10.60 -4.82 16.30
N VAL A 5 -10.67 -5.51 17.44
CA VAL A 5 -9.51 -6.21 18.03
C VAL A 5 -9.41 -7.68 17.58
N GLY A 6 -10.41 -8.19 16.87
CA GLY A 6 -10.56 -9.61 16.51
C GLY A 6 -9.73 -10.08 15.31
N ARG A 7 -8.89 -9.22 14.72
CA ARG A 7 -8.11 -9.52 13.50
C ARG A 7 -6.59 -9.51 13.73
N LYS A 8 -6.16 -9.60 14.98
CA LYS A 8 -4.75 -9.55 15.41
C LYS A 8 -3.87 -10.59 14.72
N ASP A 9 -4.31 -11.83 14.65
CA ASP A 9 -3.52 -12.94 14.08
C ASP A 9 -3.17 -12.70 12.60
N ARG A 10 -4.04 -12.02 11.85
CA ARG A 10 -3.77 -11.63 10.46
C ARG A 10 -2.75 -10.50 10.34
N LEU A 11 -2.68 -9.61 11.32
CA LEU A 11 -1.67 -8.55 11.39
C LEU A 11 -0.30 -9.10 11.75
N GLU A 12 -0.22 -10.17 12.56
CA GLU A 12 1.07 -10.77 12.95
C GLU A 12 1.92 -11.22 11.76
N ALA A 13 1.28 -11.67 10.67
CA ALA A 13 2.00 -12.04 9.45
C ALA A 13 2.82 -10.86 8.88
N PHE A 14 2.29 -9.64 8.98
CA PHE A 14 2.97 -8.43 8.52
C PHE A 14 4.04 -7.94 9.50
N GLU A 15 3.94 -8.31 10.77
CA GLU A 15 4.93 -7.96 11.81
C GLU A 15 6.18 -8.85 11.71
N LYS A 16 6.04 -10.06 11.18
CA LYS A 16 7.11 -11.05 11.06
C LYS A 16 7.94 -10.92 9.79
N GLN A 17 7.55 -10.06 8.86
CA GLN A 17 8.23 -9.88 7.58
C GLN A 17 8.42 -8.41 7.25
N TYR A 18 9.57 -8.10 6.64
CA TYR A 18 9.75 -6.82 5.97
C TYR A 18 8.92 -6.79 4.68
N ILE A 19 8.33 -5.64 4.38
CA ILE A 19 7.42 -5.48 3.24
C ILE A 19 8.13 -4.65 2.15
N ALA A 20 8.34 -5.24 0.99
CA ALA A 20 8.92 -4.57 -0.16
C ALA A 20 7.90 -3.62 -0.81
N HIS A 21 8.15 -2.32 -0.73
CA HIS A 21 7.34 -1.25 -1.30
C HIS A 21 7.33 -1.37 -2.82
N ARG A 22 6.15 -1.61 -3.42
CA ARG A 22 5.99 -1.83 -4.87
C ARG A 22 6.80 -3.00 -5.42
N GLY A 23 7.04 -4.01 -4.59
CA GLY A 23 7.95 -5.13 -4.88
C GLY A 23 9.43 -4.81 -4.65
N PHE A 24 10.31 -5.78 -4.84
CA PHE A 24 11.74 -5.60 -4.64
C PHE A 24 12.38 -5.03 -5.92
N HIS A 25 12.21 -3.72 -6.10
CA HIS A 25 12.58 -3.01 -7.33
C HIS A 25 13.86 -2.18 -7.17
N ASP A 26 14.44 -1.81 -8.31
CA ASP A 26 15.54 -0.84 -8.41
C ASP A 26 15.27 0.27 -9.46
N ASN A 27 14.20 0.14 -10.26
CA ASN A 27 13.83 1.07 -11.34
C ASN A 27 14.92 1.32 -12.40
N ALA A 28 16.01 0.53 -12.38
CA ALA A 28 17.18 0.70 -13.22
C ALA A 28 17.48 -0.55 -14.06
N SER A 29 17.05 -1.72 -13.57
CA SER A 29 17.21 -3.02 -14.23
C SER A 29 15.87 -3.49 -14.82
N PHE A 30 15.77 -4.80 -15.04
CA PHE A 30 14.52 -5.47 -15.43
C PHE A 30 13.49 -5.55 -14.29
N ASN A 31 13.78 -4.98 -13.11
CA ASN A 31 12.89 -4.95 -11.95
C ASN A 31 12.38 -3.52 -11.62
N PRO A 32 11.54 -2.90 -12.47
CA PRO A 32 10.86 -1.67 -12.06
C PRO A 32 9.79 -1.89 -11.00
N GLU A 33 9.44 -0.82 -10.28
CA GLU A 33 8.36 -0.81 -9.29
C GLU A 33 7.04 -1.27 -9.91
N ASN A 34 6.23 -1.98 -9.10
CA ASN A 34 4.92 -2.49 -9.49
C ASN A 34 4.92 -3.39 -10.75
N THR A 35 5.98 -4.17 -10.96
CA THR A 35 6.08 -5.11 -12.09
C THR A 35 6.22 -6.56 -11.62
N MET A 36 5.88 -7.50 -12.50
CA MET A 36 6.01 -8.93 -12.24
C MET A 36 7.42 -9.32 -11.74
N PRO A 37 8.53 -8.90 -12.38
CA PRO A 37 9.86 -9.26 -11.90
C PRO A 37 10.19 -8.70 -10.50
N ALA A 38 9.75 -7.48 -10.17
CA ALA A 38 9.95 -6.92 -8.84
C ALA A 38 9.17 -7.71 -7.77
N PHE A 39 7.96 -8.19 -8.10
CA PHE A 39 7.17 -9.02 -7.21
C PHE A 39 7.75 -10.44 -7.07
N GLU A 40 8.16 -11.07 -8.17
CA GLU A 40 8.82 -12.39 -8.16
C GLU A 40 10.07 -12.35 -7.28
N LYS A 41 10.92 -11.33 -7.45
CA LYS A 41 12.12 -11.13 -6.64
C LYS A 41 11.83 -10.89 -5.16
N ALA A 42 10.71 -10.23 -4.83
CA ALA A 42 10.29 -10.08 -3.43
C ALA A 42 9.86 -11.43 -2.82
N VAL A 43 9.13 -12.25 -3.58
CA VAL A 43 8.75 -13.62 -3.14
C VAL A 43 9.98 -14.51 -2.97
N GLU A 44 10.93 -14.47 -3.90
CA GLU A 44 12.19 -15.22 -3.81
C GLU A 44 13.01 -14.87 -2.57
N LYS A 45 12.93 -13.61 -2.13
CA LYS A 45 13.58 -13.10 -0.93
C LYS A 45 12.71 -13.21 0.34
N GLU A 46 11.54 -13.85 0.23
CA GLU A 46 10.58 -14.05 1.33
C GLU A 46 10.10 -12.74 1.99
N TYR A 47 10.11 -11.64 1.23
CA TYR A 47 9.54 -10.37 1.66
C TYR A 47 8.05 -10.30 1.36
N GLY A 48 7.28 -9.73 2.29
CA GLY A 48 5.93 -9.30 1.96
C GLY A 48 5.95 -8.24 0.86
N ILE A 49 4.83 -8.03 0.18
CA ILE A 49 4.76 -7.10 -0.95
C ILE A 49 3.71 -6.05 -0.63
N GLU A 50 4.10 -4.78 -0.77
CA GLU A 50 3.14 -3.68 -0.93
C GLU A 50 3.01 -3.37 -2.42
N LEU A 51 1.78 -3.06 -2.86
CA LEU A 51 1.47 -2.74 -4.25
C LEU A 51 0.31 -1.75 -4.38
N ASP A 52 0.32 -0.99 -5.46
CA ASP A 52 -0.64 0.08 -5.72
C ASP A 52 -1.68 -0.31 -6.77
N VAL A 53 -2.97 -0.31 -6.43
CA VAL A 53 -4.04 -0.72 -7.36
C VAL A 53 -4.87 0.45 -7.84
N GLN A 54 -5.01 0.53 -9.16
CA GLN A 54 -5.91 1.41 -9.88
C GLN A 54 -6.86 0.62 -10.79
N LEU A 55 -7.84 1.31 -11.38
CA LEU A 55 -8.84 0.70 -12.27
C LEU A 55 -8.76 1.32 -13.67
N THR A 56 -8.64 0.47 -14.69
CA THR A 56 -8.65 0.89 -16.10
C THR A 56 -10.04 1.31 -16.58
N LYS A 57 -10.11 1.87 -17.79
CA LYS A 57 -11.36 2.23 -18.47
C LYS A 57 -12.31 1.04 -18.62
N ASP A 58 -11.77 -0.12 -18.95
CA ASP A 58 -12.46 -1.41 -19.10
C ASP A 58 -12.59 -2.20 -17.79
N LYS A 59 -12.40 -1.54 -16.64
CA LYS A 59 -12.67 -2.06 -15.29
C LYS A 59 -11.78 -3.24 -14.88
N ILE A 60 -10.56 -3.31 -15.41
CA ILE A 60 -9.55 -4.28 -15.00
C ILE A 60 -8.69 -3.63 -13.91
N PRO A 61 -8.61 -4.23 -12.70
CA PRO A 61 -7.68 -3.76 -11.68
C PRO A 61 -6.23 -3.98 -12.13
N VAL A 62 -5.43 -2.92 -12.12
CA VAL A 62 -4.03 -2.89 -12.58
C VAL A 62 -3.12 -2.33 -11.50
N VAL A 63 -1.85 -2.71 -11.55
CA VAL A 63 -0.89 -2.40 -10.48
C VAL A 63 0.08 -1.30 -10.91
N VAL A 64 -0.13 -0.08 -10.43
CA VAL A 64 0.66 1.11 -10.76
C VAL A 64 0.40 2.25 -9.77
N HIS A 65 1.47 2.96 -9.37
CA HIS A 65 1.40 3.98 -8.33
C HIS A 65 0.74 5.30 -8.79
N ASP A 66 1.24 5.87 -9.89
CA ASP A 66 0.84 7.21 -10.33
C ASP A 66 -0.47 7.16 -11.11
N TYR A 67 -1.31 8.20 -10.98
CA TYR A 67 -2.57 8.30 -11.73
C TYR A 67 -2.38 8.49 -13.25
N ASP A 68 -1.18 8.89 -13.67
CA ASP A 68 -0.77 9.00 -15.05
C ASP A 68 0.57 8.30 -15.32
N LEU A 69 0.87 8.08 -16.58
CA LEU A 69 2.06 7.36 -17.02
C LEU A 69 3.31 8.26 -17.15
N LYS A 70 3.29 9.51 -16.68
CA LYS A 70 4.31 10.50 -17.06
C LYS A 70 5.67 10.16 -16.48
N ARG A 71 5.73 9.78 -15.20
CA ARG A 71 6.98 9.42 -14.53
C ARG A 71 7.54 8.10 -15.05
N VAL A 72 6.65 7.12 -15.24
CA VAL A 72 7.04 5.73 -15.48
C VAL A 72 7.22 5.39 -16.96
N ALA A 73 6.51 6.06 -17.87
CA ALA A 73 6.56 5.81 -19.31
C ALA A 73 6.62 7.09 -20.18
N GLY A 74 6.70 8.28 -19.59
CA GLY A 74 6.91 9.54 -20.32
C GLY A 74 5.67 10.13 -21.00
N THR A 75 4.47 9.59 -20.75
CA THR A 75 3.22 10.06 -21.36
C THR A 75 2.20 10.51 -20.32
N ALA A 76 1.47 11.58 -20.59
CA ALA A 76 0.49 12.14 -19.65
C ALA A 76 -0.88 11.44 -19.67
N ARG A 77 -1.00 10.25 -20.28
CA ARG A 77 -2.26 9.49 -20.26
C ARG A 77 -2.56 9.00 -18.85
N ARG A 78 -3.81 9.16 -18.41
CA ARG A 78 -4.30 8.66 -17.12
C ARG A 78 -4.63 7.18 -17.22
N ILE A 79 -4.43 6.46 -16.12
CA ILE A 79 -4.74 5.02 -16.03
C ILE A 79 -6.24 4.78 -16.27
N GLU A 80 -7.11 5.61 -15.70
CA GLU A 80 -8.56 5.46 -15.81
C GLU A 80 -9.14 5.71 -17.21
N ASP A 81 -8.34 6.28 -18.11
CA ASP A 81 -8.71 6.59 -19.50
C ASP A 81 -8.16 5.58 -20.51
N CYS A 82 -7.34 4.62 -20.06
CA CYS A 82 -6.74 3.57 -20.89
C CYS A 82 -7.45 2.23 -20.66
N THR A 83 -7.57 1.41 -21.69
CA THR A 83 -7.90 -0.02 -21.52
C THR A 83 -6.66 -0.78 -21.05
N PHE A 84 -6.83 -1.98 -20.47
CA PHE A 84 -5.68 -2.79 -20.08
C PHE A 84 -4.79 -3.15 -21.27
N GLU A 85 -5.40 -3.43 -22.43
CA GLU A 85 -4.65 -3.74 -23.64
C GLU A 85 -3.83 -2.55 -24.15
N GLU A 86 -4.39 -1.33 -24.08
CA GLU A 86 -3.63 -0.11 -24.40
C GLU A 86 -2.43 0.07 -23.48
N LEU A 87 -2.55 -0.25 -22.19
CA LEU A 87 -1.48 -0.10 -21.20
C LEU A 87 -0.26 -0.96 -21.50
N LYS A 88 -0.41 -2.08 -22.22
CA LYS A 88 0.72 -2.94 -22.63
C LYS A 88 1.69 -2.25 -23.59
N ASN A 89 1.28 -1.16 -24.24
CA ASN A 89 2.13 -0.40 -25.16
C ASN A 89 3.06 0.60 -24.45
N TYR A 90 3.02 0.68 -23.11
CA TYR A 90 3.82 1.62 -22.33
C TYR A 90 4.81 0.89 -21.43
N PRO A 91 6.01 0.55 -21.95
CA PRO A 91 7.04 -0.10 -21.15
C PRO A 91 7.52 0.84 -20.03
N LEU A 92 7.50 0.32 -18.81
CA LEU A 92 7.84 1.05 -17.60
C LEU A 92 9.36 1.19 -17.47
N PHE A 93 9.82 2.41 -17.20
CA PHE A 93 11.23 2.76 -16.97
C PHE A 93 12.18 2.29 -18.10
N ARG A 94 11.66 2.15 -19.33
CA ARG A 94 12.40 1.61 -20.50
C ARG A 94 12.99 0.21 -20.27
N SER A 95 12.43 -0.55 -19.33
CA SER A 95 12.87 -1.90 -18.98
C SER A 95 12.31 -3.01 -19.89
N GLY A 96 11.30 -2.68 -20.69
CA GLY A 96 10.51 -3.65 -21.44
C GLY A 96 9.37 -4.30 -20.63
N GLN A 97 9.30 -4.08 -19.32
CA GLN A 97 8.18 -4.52 -18.48
C GLN A 97 6.98 -3.59 -18.60
N THR A 98 5.78 -4.14 -18.42
CA THR A 98 4.51 -3.41 -18.53
C THR A 98 3.71 -3.50 -17.22
N ILE A 99 2.66 -2.69 -17.11
CA ILE A 99 1.75 -2.70 -15.96
C ILE A 99 1.02 -4.05 -15.90
N PRO A 100 1.13 -4.82 -14.80
CA PRO A 100 0.42 -6.09 -14.67
C PRO A 100 -1.02 -5.88 -14.22
N ALA A 101 -1.89 -6.81 -14.59
CA ALA A 101 -3.20 -6.92 -13.96
C ALA A 101 -3.04 -7.46 -12.52
N LEU A 102 -3.85 -6.96 -11.59
CA LEU A 102 -3.82 -7.45 -10.20
C LEU A 102 -4.06 -8.96 -10.12
N GLN A 103 -4.93 -9.49 -10.97
CA GLN A 103 -5.21 -10.92 -11.03
C GLN A 103 -3.95 -11.76 -11.32
N ASP A 104 -3.07 -11.27 -12.19
CA ASP A 104 -1.81 -11.96 -12.52
C ASP A 104 -0.85 -11.94 -11.34
N VAL A 105 -0.77 -10.80 -10.65
CA VAL A 105 0.05 -10.67 -9.42
C VAL A 105 -0.47 -11.59 -8.32
N LEU A 106 -1.79 -11.63 -8.08
CA LEU A 106 -2.40 -12.52 -7.08
C LEU A 106 -2.11 -14.00 -7.40
N ARG A 107 -2.25 -14.40 -8.67
CA ARG A 107 -1.93 -15.77 -9.11
C ARG A 107 -0.45 -16.11 -8.95
N MET A 108 0.44 -15.18 -9.26
CA MET A 108 1.87 -15.39 -9.09
C MET A 108 2.21 -15.51 -7.60
N VAL A 109 1.75 -14.60 -6.76
CA VAL A 109 2.07 -14.62 -5.33
C VAL A 109 1.51 -15.89 -4.68
N ALA A 110 0.28 -16.29 -5.02
CA ALA A 110 -0.33 -17.54 -4.57
C ALA A 110 -0.26 -17.78 -3.04
N GLY A 111 -0.30 -16.72 -2.24
CA GLY A 111 -0.20 -16.78 -0.78
C GLY A 111 1.18 -17.08 -0.21
N ARG A 112 2.24 -17.09 -1.04
CA ARG A 112 3.63 -17.35 -0.59
C ARG A 112 4.17 -16.29 0.36
N VAL A 113 3.73 -15.04 0.21
CA VAL A 113 4.07 -13.90 1.07
C VAL A 113 2.84 -13.02 1.27
N PRO A 114 2.75 -12.25 2.37
CA PRO A 114 1.61 -11.38 2.64
C PRO A 114 1.59 -10.17 1.71
N LEU A 115 0.37 -9.71 1.36
CA LEU A 115 0.14 -8.56 0.49
C LEU A 115 -0.47 -7.37 1.24
N ILE A 116 0.16 -6.21 1.10
CA ILE A 116 -0.45 -4.91 1.41
C ILE A 116 -0.93 -4.32 0.08
N ILE A 117 -2.24 -4.18 -0.07
CA ILE A 117 -2.86 -3.70 -1.31
C ILE A 117 -3.37 -2.28 -1.09
N GLU A 118 -2.64 -1.28 -1.61
CA GLU A 118 -3.09 0.11 -1.59
C GLU A 118 -4.15 0.34 -2.68
N LEU A 119 -5.32 0.85 -2.29
CA LEU A 119 -6.33 1.32 -3.22
C LEU A 119 -6.11 2.80 -3.54
N LYS A 120 -5.57 3.07 -4.73
CA LYS A 120 -5.43 4.42 -5.30
C LYS A 120 -6.75 4.84 -5.93
N VAL A 121 -7.54 5.62 -5.21
CA VAL A 121 -8.86 6.07 -5.66
C VAL A 121 -8.94 7.60 -5.74
N GLU A 122 -9.27 8.11 -6.93
CA GLU A 122 -9.67 9.52 -7.11
C GLU A 122 -11.18 9.63 -7.29
N ARG A 123 -11.71 9.20 -8.43
CA ARG A 123 -13.11 9.44 -8.83
C ARG A 123 -14.01 8.22 -8.67
N LYS A 124 -13.48 7.03 -8.94
CA LYS A 124 -14.23 5.77 -9.08
C LYS A 124 -14.06 4.84 -7.88
N PHE A 125 -14.02 5.37 -6.65
CA PHE A 125 -13.65 4.58 -5.47
C PHE A 125 -14.49 3.31 -5.30
N ARG A 126 -15.81 3.39 -5.52
CA ARG A 126 -16.73 2.25 -5.38
C ARG A 126 -16.44 1.15 -6.40
N GLU A 127 -16.25 1.53 -7.67
CA GLU A 127 -15.97 0.57 -8.75
C GLU A 127 -14.62 -0.11 -8.52
N THR A 128 -13.59 0.65 -8.11
CA THR A 128 -12.28 0.07 -7.76
C THR A 128 -12.42 -0.92 -6.61
N CYS A 129 -13.14 -0.55 -5.53
CA CYS A 129 -13.33 -1.43 -4.39
C CYS A 129 -14.10 -2.71 -4.77
N GLU A 130 -15.18 -2.60 -5.54
CA GLU A 130 -15.98 -3.74 -6.01
C GLU A 130 -15.17 -4.67 -6.92
N ALA A 131 -14.40 -4.12 -7.86
CA ALA A 131 -13.58 -4.92 -8.77
C ALA A 131 -12.45 -5.66 -8.03
N VAL A 132 -11.78 -4.99 -7.09
CA VAL A 132 -10.72 -5.60 -6.27
C VAL A 132 -11.30 -6.65 -5.32
N ALA A 133 -12.41 -6.35 -4.64
CA ALA A 133 -13.05 -7.31 -3.73
C ALA A 133 -13.43 -8.62 -4.45
N LYS A 134 -13.97 -8.55 -5.69
CA LYS A 134 -14.29 -9.74 -6.48
C LYS A 134 -13.08 -10.62 -6.78
N LEU A 135 -11.90 -10.02 -7.01
CA LEU A 135 -10.67 -10.80 -7.21
C LEU A 135 -10.21 -11.45 -5.90
N LEU A 136 -10.34 -10.73 -4.79
CA LEU A 136 -9.93 -11.20 -3.47
C LEU A 136 -10.83 -12.31 -2.91
N ASP A 137 -12.08 -12.41 -3.36
CA ASP A 137 -12.99 -13.52 -3.00
C ASP A 137 -12.39 -14.91 -3.40
N TYR A 138 -11.46 -14.95 -4.35
CA TYR A 138 -10.76 -16.17 -4.80
C TYR A 138 -9.30 -16.27 -4.35
N TYR A 139 -8.81 -15.30 -3.58
CA TYR A 139 -7.43 -15.29 -3.10
C TYR A 139 -7.37 -15.77 -1.65
N HIS A 140 -6.65 -16.88 -1.42
CA HIS A 140 -6.56 -17.51 -0.10
C HIS A 140 -5.30 -17.13 0.69
N GLY A 141 -4.41 -16.32 0.10
CA GLY A 141 -3.21 -15.83 0.79
C GLY A 141 -3.53 -14.73 1.80
N THR A 142 -2.58 -14.41 2.67
CA THR A 142 -2.70 -13.30 3.62
C THR A 142 -2.64 -11.97 2.89
N TYR A 143 -3.63 -11.09 3.11
CA TYR A 143 -3.61 -9.74 2.60
C TYR A 143 -4.29 -8.74 3.55
N CYS A 144 -3.97 -7.47 3.37
CA CYS A 144 -4.73 -6.34 3.92
C CYS A 144 -4.93 -5.26 2.86
N ILE A 145 -5.94 -4.43 3.08
CA ILE A 145 -6.23 -3.27 2.24
C ILE A 145 -5.73 -2.01 2.94
N GLU A 146 -5.08 -1.11 2.22
CA GLU A 146 -4.84 0.24 2.71
C GLU A 146 -5.24 1.30 1.70
N SER A 147 -5.44 2.52 2.16
CA SER A 147 -5.73 3.66 1.27
C SER A 147 -5.56 4.97 2.02
N PHE A 148 -5.18 6.03 1.30
CA PHE A 148 -5.33 7.40 1.78
C PHE A 148 -6.80 7.82 1.86
N SER A 149 -7.68 7.19 1.07
CA SER A 149 -9.10 7.54 0.99
C SER A 149 -9.90 6.87 2.10
N PRO A 150 -10.47 7.65 3.05
CA PRO A 150 -11.35 7.10 4.08
C PRO A 150 -12.61 6.43 3.49
N LEU A 151 -13.06 6.86 2.30
CA LEU A 151 -14.23 6.29 1.62
C LEU A 151 -13.99 4.85 1.15
N ALA A 152 -12.78 4.54 0.67
CA ALA A 152 -12.42 3.16 0.30
C ALA A 152 -12.40 2.25 1.52
N LEU A 153 -11.79 2.70 2.62
CA LEU A 153 -11.74 1.93 3.87
C LEU A 153 -13.14 1.75 4.48
N TRP A 154 -13.97 2.79 4.43
CA TRP A 154 -15.36 2.70 4.85
C TRP A 154 -16.15 1.69 4.01
N TRP A 155 -15.95 1.66 2.69
CA TRP A 155 -16.60 0.70 1.80
C TRP A 155 -16.23 -0.73 2.20
N PHE A 156 -14.94 -1.03 2.39
CA PHE A 156 -14.48 -2.35 2.81
C PHE A 156 -15.00 -2.72 4.20
N LYS A 157 -15.05 -1.78 5.14
CA LYS A 157 -15.64 -2.01 6.46
C LYS A 157 -17.08 -2.52 6.40
N HIS A 158 -17.89 -2.03 5.45
CA HIS A 158 -19.32 -2.38 5.37
C HIS A 158 -19.59 -3.60 4.50
N HIS A 159 -18.79 -3.82 3.45
CA HIS A 159 -19.04 -4.87 2.46
C HIS A 159 -18.14 -6.10 2.64
N ARG A 160 -17.02 -5.95 3.34
CA ARG A 160 -16.00 -6.98 3.62
C ARG A 160 -15.42 -6.79 5.03
N PRO A 161 -16.26 -6.81 6.10
CA PRO A 161 -15.85 -6.48 7.46
C PRO A 161 -14.66 -7.31 7.98
N GLU A 162 -14.49 -8.53 7.48
CA GLU A 162 -13.41 -9.48 7.80
C GLU A 162 -12.03 -9.08 7.26
N VAL A 163 -11.95 -8.23 6.23
CA VAL A 163 -10.69 -7.81 5.63
C VAL A 163 -9.96 -6.85 6.55
N VAL A 164 -8.66 -7.08 6.82
CA VAL A 164 -7.81 -6.13 7.57
C VAL A 164 -7.61 -4.85 6.77
N ARG A 165 -7.72 -3.70 7.42
CA ARG A 165 -7.72 -2.37 6.78
C ARG A 165 -6.73 -1.41 7.46
N GLY A 166 -5.90 -0.73 6.67
CA GLY A 166 -4.94 0.28 7.11
C GLY A 166 -5.31 1.68 6.63
N GLN A 167 -5.25 2.68 7.52
CA GLN A 167 -5.30 4.08 7.09
C GLN A 167 -3.88 4.54 6.73
N LEU A 168 -3.66 4.87 5.46
CA LEU A 168 -2.44 5.58 5.04
C LEU A 168 -2.54 7.05 5.44
N ALA A 169 -1.46 7.57 6.00
CA ALA A 169 -1.38 8.95 6.42
C ALA A 169 0.05 9.50 6.29
N THR A 170 0.12 10.80 6.01
CA THR A 170 1.37 11.56 6.07
C THR A 170 1.09 12.94 6.64
N ASN A 171 2.14 13.71 6.92
CA ASN A 171 1.98 15.11 7.30
C ASN A 171 1.70 15.95 6.05
N HIS A 172 0.44 16.00 5.66
CA HIS A 172 -0.01 16.69 4.45
C HIS A 172 0.28 18.19 4.46
N ARG A 173 0.36 18.81 5.65
CA ARG A 173 0.77 20.22 5.81
C ARG A 173 2.22 20.48 5.38
N ARG A 174 3.07 19.46 5.47
CA ARG A 174 4.49 19.54 5.09
C ARG A 174 4.76 19.00 3.69
N GLU A 175 3.92 18.11 3.20
CA GLU A 175 3.97 17.56 1.84
C GLU A 175 3.31 18.48 0.79
N GLY A 176 2.54 19.48 1.23
CA GLY A 176 1.97 20.51 0.34
C GLY A 176 0.84 19.98 -0.53
N LEU A 177 -0.14 19.30 0.07
CA LEU A 177 -1.32 18.87 -0.68
C LEU A 177 -2.08 20.06 -1.24
N LYS A 178 -2.62 19.92 -2.45
CA LYS A 178 -3.53 20.90 -3.05
C LYS A 178 -4.92 20.79 -2.44
N THR A 179 -5.04 20.84 -1.12
CA THR A 179 -6.31 20.78 -0.38
C THR A 179 -6.35 21.86 0.70
N PRO A 180 -7.53 22.36 1.09
CA PRO A 180 -7.63 23.34 2.16
C PRO A 180 -6.97 22.87 3.47
N TRP A 181 -6.31 23.80 4.18
CA TRP A 181 -5.50 23.52 5.39
C TRP A 181 -6.24 22.75 6.51
N TYR A 182 -7.57 22.88 6.60
CA TYR A 182 -8.40 22.15 7.55
C TYR A 182 -8.59 20.69 7.14
N ILE A 183 -8.69 20.40 5.83
CA ILE A 183 -8.71 19.02 5.30
C ILE A 183 -7.34 18.38 5.52
N GLU A 184 -6.25 19.11 5.28
CA GLU A 184 -4.90 18.63 5.59
C GLU A 184 -4.77 18.26 7.07
N GLY A 185 -5.34 19.09 7.97
CA GLY A 185 -5.38 18.82 9.40
C GLY A 185 -6.18 17.56 9.75
N ILE A 186 -7.33 17.35 9.12
CA ILE A 186 -8.18 16.16 9.31
C ILE A 186 -7.46 14.89 8.88
N LEU A 187 -6.83 14.90 7.71
CA LEU A 187 -6.12 13.74 7.16
C LEU A 187 -4.81 13.46 7.93
N THR A 188 -4.03 14.51 8.23
CA THR A 188 -2.77 14.40 8.99
C THR A 188 -3.01 13.79 10.37
N ASN A 189 -4.11 14.17 11.03
CA ASN A 189 -4.46 13.65 12.36
C ASN A 189 -5.42 12.46 12.30
N CYS A 190 -5.68 11.93 11.11
CA CYS A 190 -6.57 10.79 10.87
C CYS A 190 -7.91 10.90 11.62
N LEU A 191 -8.53 12.09 11.66
CA LEU A 191 -9.72 12.36 12.47
C LEU A 191 -10.95 11.59 11.98
N LEU A 192 -10.93 11.11 10.73
CA LEU A 192 -11.97 10.27 10.13
C LEU A 192 -11.84 8.79 10.52
N ASN A 193 -10.82 8.39 11.29
CA ASN A 193 -10.64 7.00 11.69
C ASN A 193 -11.74 6.50 12.63
N GLY A 194 -12.43 7.38 13.35
CA GLY A 194 -13.64 7.00 14.10
C GLY A 194 -14.73 6.42 13.20
N PHE A 195 -14.84 6.90 11.96
CA PHE A 195 -15.82 6.44 10.97
C PHE A 195 -15.35 5.16 10.24
N CYS A 196 -14.07 5.09 9.89
CA CYS A 196 -13.51 4.00 9.08
C CYS A 196 -13.02 2.81 9.91
N LYS A 197 -12.75 3.00 11.21
CA LYS A 197 -12.23 1.99 12.16
C LYS A 197 -11.11 1.11 11.55
N PRO A 198 -9.99 1.70 11.10
CA PRO A 198 -8.87 0.91 10.59
C PRO A 198 -8.24 0.06 11.71
N ASP A 199 -7.64 -1.05 11.33
CA ASP A 199 -6.96 -1.99 12.24
C ASP A 199 -5.50 -1.56 12.51
N PHE A 200 -4.90 -0.84 11.56
CA PHE A 200 -3.58 -0.24 11.69
C PHE A 200 -3.51 1.12 10.98
N ILE A 201 -2.46 1.88 11.27
CA ILE A 201 -2.17 3.15 10.59
C ILE A 201 -0.79 3.03 9.94
N ALA A 202 -0.73 3.21 8.62
CA ALA A 202 0.51 3.28 7.87
C ALA A 202 0.94 4.75 7.74
N TYR A 203 2.01 5.15 8.42
CA TYR A 203 2.43 6.55 8.52
C TYR A 203 3.82 6.79 7.93
N ASN A 204 3.98 7.95 7.31
CA ASN A 204 5.26 8.36 6.74
C ASN A 204 6.35 8.52 7.82
N CYS A 205 7.42 7.70 7.75
CA CYS A 205 8.50 7.62 8.71
C CYS A 205 9.29 8.94 8.86
N ARG A 206 9.28 9.82 7.86
CA ARG A 206 9.95 11.13 7.95
C ARG A 206 9.35 12.01 9.05
N PHE A 207 8.13 11.70 9.47
CA PHE A 207 7.38 12.45 10.48
C PHE A 207 7.17 11.67 11.79
N THR A 208 7.94 10.61 12.04
CA THR A 208 7.85 9.77 13.24
C THR A 208 7.90 10.52 14.58
N LYS A 209 8.66 11.62 14.65
CA LYS A 209 8.78 12.46 15.87
C LYS A 209 7.69 13.52 16.02
N THR A 210 6.71 13.53 15.13
CA THR A 210 5.64 14.54 15.21
C THR A 210 4.58 14.10 16.22
N PHE A 211 3.97 15.09 16.90
CA PHE A 211 2.90 14.89 17.87
C PHE A 211 1.76 13.97 17.36
N PRO A 212 1.33 14.04 16.08
CA PRO A 212 0.32 13.13 15.54
C PRO A 212 0.64 11.64 15.74
N VAL A 213 1.83 11.16 15.41
CA VAL A 213 2.17 9.72 15.51
C VAL A 213 2.06 9.21 16.95
N THR A 214 2.52 10.00 17.92
CA THR A 214 2.44 9.63 19.35
C THR A 214 1.00 9.63 19.86
N VAL A 215 0.20 10.62 19.45
CA VAL A 215 -1.22 10.72 19.82
C VAL A 215 -2.02 9.60 19.15
N LEU A 216 -1.81 9.33 17.87
CA LEU A 216 -2.50 8.29 17.12
C LEU A 216 -2.30 6.93 17.77
N ARG A 217 -1.05 6.56 18.10
CA ARG A 217 -0.73 5.31 18.80
C ARG A 217 -1.42 5.23 20.16
N LYS A 218 -1.36 6.31 20.97
CA LYS A 218 -1.95 6.32 22.32
C LYS A 218 -3.49 6.31 22.30
N PHE A 219 -4.09 7.04 21.36
CA PHE A 219 -5.53 7.24 21.28
C PHE A 219 -6.25 6.10 20.56
N TYR A 220 -5.75 5.67 19.40
CA TYR A 220 -6.36 4.58 18.64
C TYR A 220 -5.93 3.20 19.16
N ARG A 221 -4.76 3.09 19.84
CA ARG A 221 -4.23 1.81 20.35
C ARG A 221 -4.12 0.72 19.27
N CYS A 222 -3.91 1.14 18.01
CA CYS A 222 -3.74 0.27 16.85
C CYS A 222 -2.26 0.08 16.52
N LYS A 223 -1.98 -0.91 15.68
CA LYS A 223 -0.63 -1.16 15.14
C LYS A 223 -0.23 -0.04 14.17
N MET A 224 1.07 0.20 14.06
CA MET A 224 1.63 1.26 13.22
C MET A 224 2.57 0.66 12.17
N ALA A 225 2.34 0.94 10.90
CA ALA A 225 3.26 0.59 9.80
C ALA A 225 4.07 1.82 9.37
N ALA A 226 5.37 1.67 9.15
CA ALA A 226 6.24 2.73 8.65
C ALA A 226 6.39 2.60 7.13
N TRP A 227 6.17 3.70 6.41
CA TRP A 227 6.56 3.82 5.01
C TRP A 227 7.28 5.16 4.78
N THR A 228 8.20 5.32 3.84
CA THR A 228 8.96 4.26 3.18
C THR A 228 10.36 4.28 3.78
N ILE A 229 10.79 3.18 4.39
CA ILE A 229 12.13 3.03 4.96
C ILE A 229 13.14 2.85 3.82
N ARG A 230 14.22 3.65 3.80
CA ARG A 230 15.19 3.64 2.68
C ARG A 230 16.61 3.22 3.03
N SER A 231 16.88 2.85 4.28
CA SER A 231 18.19 2.35 4.70
C SER A 231 18.12 1.59 6.02
N GLN A 232 19.13 0.74 6.29
CA GLN A 232 19.24 0.02 7.57
C GLN A 232 19.28 0.98 8.76
N LYS A 233 20.03 2.09 8.64
CA LYS A 233 20.09 3.12 9.68
C LYS A 233 18.72 3.72 9.98
N GLU A 234 17.89 3.91 8.96
CA GLU A 234 16.54 4.42 9.12
C GLU A 234 15.61 3.36 9.73
N LEU A 235 15.77 2.09 9.36
CA LEU A 235 15.05 0.97 9.94
C LEU A 235 15.30 0.89 11.45
N GLU A 236 16.56 0.80 11.89
CA GLU A 236 16.94 0.72 13.30
C GLU A 236 16.38 1.89 14.13
N LYS A 237 16.43 3.10 13.57
CA LYS A 237 15.90 4.30 14.21
C LYS A 237 14.40 4.22 14.45
N HIS A 238 13.66 3.54 13.58
CA HIS A 238 12.20 3.48 13.60
C HIS A 238 11.63 2.23 14.25
N LYS A 239 12.44 1.19 14.51
CA LYS A 239 12.05 -0.05 15.22
C LYS A 239 11.28 0.18 16.53
N LYS A 240 11.61 1.25 17.27
CA LYS A 240 10.92 1.59 18.54
C LYS A 240 9.54 2.27 18.39
N TYR A 241 9.15 2.67 17.19
CA TYR A 241 7.94 3.47 16.96
C TYR A 241 6.89 2.74 16.12
N PHE A 242 7.29 1.74 15.33
CA PHE A 242 6.44 1.03 14.38
C PHE A 242 6.55 -0.47 14.59
N ASP A 243 5.52 -1.18 14.15
CA ASP A 243 5.38 -2.63 14.30
C ASP A 243 5.57 -3.34 12.93
N VAL A 244 5.28 -2.65 11.82
CA VAL A 244 5.45 -3.15 10.43
C VAL A 244 6.32 -2.17 9.64
N PHE A 245 7.19 -2.66 8.76
CA PHE A 245 8.15 -1.84 8.01
C PHE A 245 8.04 -2.08 6.50
N ILE A 246 7.61 -1.05 5.79
CA ILE A 246 7.54 -0.99 4.33
C ILE A 246 8.80 -0.27 3.83
N PHE A 247 9.65 -0.98 3.08
CA PHE A 247 10.98 -0.53 2.68
C PHE A 247 11.16 -0.45 1.16
N ASP A 248 12.10 0.37 0.72
CA ASP A 248 12.38 0.65 -0.69
C ASP A 248 13.90 0.75 -0.92
N SER A 249 14.37 0.17 -2.03
CA SER A 249 15.71 0.38 -2.59
C SER A 249 16.89 -0.04 -1.69
N PHE A 250 16.70 -0.96 -0.75
CA PHE A 250 17.79 -1.66 -0.06
C PHE A 250 17.34 -3.04 0.44
N SER A 251 18.28 -3.91 0.79
CA SER A 251 17.97 -5.18 1.49
C SER A 251 18.16 -4.95 2.99
N PRO A 252 17.10 -5.05 3.81
CA PRO A 252 17.26 -5.09 5.26
C PRO A 252 18.21 -6.21 5.67
N GLU A 253 19.10 -5.93 6.61
CA GLU A 253 19.90 -6.97 7.26
C GLU A 253 18.95 -7.91 8.03
N GLU A 254 19.23 -9.22 7.98
CA GLU A 254 18.47 -10.24 8.70
C GLU A 254 18.68 -10.12 10.21
N ASP A 255 18.07 -9.11 10.83
CA ASP A 255 17.60 -9.30 12.18
C ASP A 255 16.34 -10.15 12.07
N LYS A 256 16.40 -11.39 12.56
CA LYS A 256 15.23 -12.24 12.75
C LYS A 256 14.17 -11.41 13.46
N LEU A 257 13.19 -10.85 12.73
CA LEU A 257 11.95 -10.33 13.30
C LEU A 257 11.46 -11.45 14.20
N SER A 258 11.50 -11.20 15.51
CA SER A 258 11.47 -12.25 16.54
C SER A 258 10.34 -13.25 16.24
N ARG A 259 10.73 -14.49 15.93
CA ARG A 259 9.81 -15.60 15.63
C ARG A 259 8.84 -15.84 16.77
#